data_AF-A0A9X6ZC20-F1
#
_entry.id   AF-A0A9X6ZC20-F1
#
_cell.length_a   1.000
_cell.length_b   1.000
_cell.length_c   1.000
_cell.angle_alpha   90.00
_cell.angle_beta   90.00
_cell.angle_gamma   90.00
#
_symmetry.space_group_name_H-M   'P 1'
#
loop_
_entity.id
_entity.type
_entity.pdbx_description
1 polymer ?
#
loop_
_entity_poly.entity_id
_entity_poly.type
_entity_poly.pdbx_seq_one_letter_code
_entity_poly.pdbx_strand_id
1 'polypeptide(L)'
;MNEDVVIICISGLSGSAGISGMEKLRDKLRGELAPLGVNPDNIFRRSWNTDHDSDPSGAPDANDINSEIERRTTNPSYLAIIGHSYGGWAACKVSKITNRVPDFVGLIDPVFGPDNNMGSDDVPRGDFIINWYQNNSIVNGDPCTGIGKIPCSNSGGGLACGYQNVTGANNIQEEFMKDWDGNRNRVSCVGGHKHILTSHIDIDDDDWIHRQIRDHLYYDLSRMISPGPLHRRIYETLNDSKE
;
A
#
# COMPACT_ATOMS: atom_id res chain seq x y z
N MET A 1 14.62 -9.35 -18.73
CA MET A 1 13.22 -9.72 -18.43
C MET A 1 13.05 -9.51 -16.94
N ASN A 2 12.02 -8.78 -16.51
CA ASN A 2 11.79 -8.45 -15.10
C ASN A 2 11.06 -9.58 -14.36
N GLU A 3 11.46 -10.81 -14.65
CA GLU A 3 10.85 -12.03 -14.09
C GLU A 3 11.08 -12.18 -12.58
N ASP A 4 12.04 -11.44 -12.03
CA ASP A 4 12.38 -11.44 -10.61
C ASP A 4 11.80 -10.24 -9.83
N VAL A 5 10.91 -9.45 -10.43
CA VAL A 5 10.17 -8.41 -9.70
C VAL A 5 9.04 -9.06 -8.93
N VAL A 6 8.93 -8.77 -7.62
CA VAL A 6 7.84 -9.26 -6.76
C VAL A 6 7.16 -8.09 -6.07
N ILE A 7 5.83 -8.06 -6.14
CA ILE A 7 5.00 -7.04 -5.50
C ILE A 7 3.87 -7.74 -4.77
N ILE A 8 3.80 -7.57 -3.46
CA ILE A 8 2.74 -8.17 -2.64
C ILE A 8 1.82 -7.11 -2.05
N CYS A 9 0.52 -7.35 -2.20
CA CYS A 9 -0.58 -6.60 -1.58
C CYS A 9 -1.18 -7.42 -0.43
N ILE A 10 -1.09 -6.96 0.80
CA ILE A 10 -1.56 -7.68 2.00
C ILE A 10 -2.84 -7.02 2.52
N SER A 11 -3.92 -7.80 2.52
CA SER A 11 -5.24 -7.35 2.99
C SER A 11 -5.31 -7.29 4.52
N GLY A 12 -6.12 -6.37 5.05
CA GLY A 12 -6.41 -6.24 6.48
C GLY A 12 -7.34 -7.32 7.05
N LEU A 13 -7.86 -7.05 8.26
CA LEU A 13 -8.77 -7.93 8.99
C LEU A 13 -10.00 -8.30 8.13
N SER A 14 -10.30 -9.60 8.04
CA SER A 14 -11.36 -10.18 7.20
C SER A 14 -11.28 -9.82 5.71
N GLY A 15 -10.13 -9.31 5.24
CA GLY A 15 -9.95 -8.83 3.88
C GLY A 15 -9.87 -9.93 2.82
N SER A 16 -9.98 -11.22 3.20
CA SER A 16 -10.19 -12.32 2.25
C SER A 16 -11.65 -12.47 1.80
N ALA A 17 -12.60 -11.84 2.49
CA ALA A 17 -14.03 -11.89 2.15
C ALA A 17 -14.43 -10.75 1.19
N GLY A 18 -14.46 -11.03 -0.12
CA GLY A 18 -14.92 -10.09 -1.15
C GLY A 18 -13.80 -9.30 -1.83
N ILE A 19 -14.19 -8.34 -2.70
CA ILE A 19 -13.24 -7.49 -3.44
C ILE A 19 -12.80 -6.33 -2.51
N SER A 20 -11.59 -6.42 -1.95
CA SER A 20 -10.98 -5.35 -1.14
C SER A 20 -10.27 -4.30 -2.00
N GLY A 21 -9.97 -3.12 -1.44
CA GLY A 21 -9.19 -2.10 -2.14
C GLY A 21 -7.77 -2.56 -2.45
N MET A 22 -7.19 -3.39 -1.58
CA MET A 22 -5.94 -4.10 -1.87
C MET A 22 -6.03 -5.06 -3.08
N GLU A 23 -7.19 -5.65 -3.33
CA GLU A 23 -7.41 -6.46 -4.54
C GLU A 23 -7.46 -5.60 -5.80
N LYS A 24 -8.17 -4.46 -5.75
CA LYS A 24 -8.20 -3.49 -6.86
C LYS A 24 -6.81 -2.93 -7.14
N LEU A 25 -6.03 -2.62 -6.11
CA LEU A 25 -4.65 -2.18 -6.24
C LEU A 25 -3.79 -3.23 -6.96
N ARG A 26 -3.83 -4.49 -6.52
CA ARG A 26 -3.13 -5.61 -7.19
C ARG A 26 -3.46 -5.65 -8.69
N ASP A 27 -4.75 -5.65 -9.02
CA ASP A 27 -5.19 -5.79 -10.42
C ASP A 27 -4.80 -4.59 -11.27
N LYS A 28 -4.87 -3.38 -10.70
CA LYS A 28 -4.37 -2.17 -11.36
C LYS A 28 -2.87 -2.26 -11.62
N LEU A 29 -2.07 -2.66 -10.62
CA LEU A 29 -0.62 -2.83 -10.78
C LEU A 29 -0.26 -3.90 -11.81
N ARG A 30 -0.99 -5.01 -11.88
CA ARG A 30 -0.81 -6.04 -12.92
C ARG A 30 -0.95 -5.48 -14.33
N GLY A 31 -1.97 -4.67 -14.57
CA GLY A 31 -2.20 -4.04 -15.88
C GLY A 31 -1.15 -2.98 -16.20
N GLU A 32 -0.87 -2.09 -15.26
CA GLU A 32 -0.02 -0.91 -15.47
C GLU A 32 1.47 -1.25 -15.55
N LEU A 33 1.93 -2.34 -14.90
CA LEU A 33 3.34 -2.75 -14.89
C LEU A 33 3.67 -3.83 -15.93
N ALA A 34 2.67 -4.48 -16.55
CA ALA A 34 2.91 -5.45 -17.62
C ALA A 34 3.72 -4.87 -18.80
N PRO A 35 3.53 -3.61 -19.25
CA PRO A 35 4.36 -3.02 -20.31
C PRO A 35 5.84 -2.90 -19.96
N LEU A 36 6.19 -2.91 -18.66
CA LEU A 36 7.58 -2.93 -18.18
C LEU A 36 8.18 -4.36 -18.14
N GLY A 37 7.45 -5.36 -18.66
CA GLY A 37 7.89 -6.76 -18.67
C GLY A 37 7.87 -7.43 -17.29
N VAL A 38 7.14 -6.85 -16.32
CA VAL A 38 6.91 -7.46 -15.01
C VAL A 38 5.90 -8.60 -15.18
N ASN A 39 6.22 -9.77 -14.64
CA ASN A 39 5.29 -10.90 -14.66
C ASN A 39 4.08 -10.60 -13.76
N PRO A 40 2.84 -10.54 -14.29
CA PRO A 40 1.64 -10.28 -13.49
C PRO A 40 1.41 -11.29 -12.35
N ASP A 41 1.91 -12.52 -12.49
CA ASP A 41 1.79 -13.55 -11.46
C ASP A 41 2.64 -13.24 -10.21
N ASN A 42 3.70 -12.45 -10.36
CA ASN A 42 4.52 -11.99 -9.24
C ASN A 42 3.95 -10.76 -8.54
N ILE A 43 2.85 -10.21 -9.06
CA ILE A 43 2.05 -9.18 -8.40
C ILE A 43 0.84 -9.90 -7.81
N PHE A 44 0.80 -10.10 -6.49
CA PHE A 44 -0.22 -10.97 -5.88
C PHE A 44 -0.75 -10.41 -4.56
N ARG A 45 -1.89 -10.96 -4.13
CA ARG A 45 -2.55 -10.61 -2.86
C ARG A 45 -2.38 -11.73 -1.84
N ARG A 46 -2.19 -11.40 -0.57
CA ARG A 46 -2.28 -12.35 0.56
C ARG A 46 -3.14 -11.80 1.70
N SER A 47 -3.63 -12.72 2.53
CA SER A 47 -4.14 -12.38 3.86
C SER A 47 -2.99 -11.98 4.77
N TRP A 48 -3.25 -11.13 5.77
CA TRP A 48 -2.29 -10.83 6.84
C TRP A 48 -2.05 -12.03 7.78
N ASN A 49 -3.05 -12.92 7.90
CA ASN A 49 -3.02 -14.13 8.71
C ASN A 49 -3.82 -15.22 7.99
N THR A 50 -3.14 -16.24 7.49
CA THR A 50 -3.76 -17.31 6.71
C THR A 50 -4.64 -18.18 7.62
N ASP A 51 -5.85 -18.51 7.14
CA ASP A 51 -6.91 -19.24 7.86
C ASP A 51 -7.48 -18.58 9.13
N HIS A 52 -6.91 -17.47 9.59
CA HIS A 52 -7.32 -16.75 10.81
C HIS A 52 -7.44 -15.23 10.57
N ASP A 53 -7.73 -14.83 9.33
CA ASP A 53 -7.73 -13.43 8.92
C ASP A 53 -8.79 -12.57 9.60
N SER A 54 -9.77 -13.21 10.25
CA SER A 54 -10.87 -12.59 10.97
C SER A 54 -10.66 -12.58 12.48
N ASP A 55 -9.55 -13.12 12.99
CA ASP A 55 -9.17 -13.06 14.40
C ASP A 55 -8.24 -11.87 14.66
N PRO A 56 -8.74 -10.77 15.24
CA PRO A 56 -7.94 -9.58 15.50
C PRO A 56 -6.92 -9.75 16.63
N SER A 57 -6.98 -10.83 17.40
CA SER A 57 -6.03 -11.13 18.48
C SER A 57 -4.81 -11.92 18.02
N GLY A 58 -4.85 -12.45 16.79
CA GLY A 58 -3.75 -13.18 16.17
C GLY A 58 -2.57 -12.27 15.78
N ALA A 59 -1.42 -12.90 15.57
CA ALA A 59 -0.24 -12.24 14.99
C ALA A 59 -0.19 -12.48 13.47
N PRO A 60 0.47 -11.60 12.69
CA PRO A 60 0.64 -11.83 11.26
C PRO A 60 1.35 -13.15 10.96
N ASP A 61 0.86 -13.87 9.96
CA ASP A 61 1.52 -15.07 9.44
C ASP A 61 2.62 -14.68 8.45
N ALA A 62 3.65 -14.03 8.98
CA ALA A 62 4.73 -13.47 8.17
C ALA A 62 5.52 -14.57 7.42
N ASN A 63 5.63 -15.77 7.99
CA ASN A 63 6.36 -16.88 7.38
C ASN A 63 5.63 -17.44 6.16
N ASP A 64 4.31 -17.59 6.22
CA ASP A 64 3.51 -17.99 5.06
C ASP A 64 3.62 -16.95 3.93
N ILE A 65 3.53 -15.67 4.28
CA ILE A 65 3.69 -14.58 3.30
C ILE A 65 5.09 -14.59 2.67
N ASN A 66 6.14 -14.75 3.48
CA ASN A 66 7.52 -14.83 2.98
C ASN A 66 7.74 -16.07 2.10
N SER A 67 7.16 -17.22 2.48
CA SER A 67 7.24 -18.44 1.68
C SER A 67 6.59 -18.27 0.31
N GLU A 68 5.49 -17.51 0.22
CA GLU A 68 4.86 -17.18 -1.05
C GLU A 68 5.73 -16.23 -1.91
N ILE A 69 6.43 -15.26 -1.30
CA ILE A 69 7.42 -14.42 -2.00
C ILE A 69 8.53 -15.30 -2.58
N GLU A 70 9.11 -16.19 -1.76
CA GLU A 70 10.18 -17.11 -2.17
C GLU A 70 9.74 -18.10 -3.25
N ARG A 71 8.46 -18.50 -3.24
CA ARG A 71 7.86 -19.34 -4.29
C ARG A 71 7.82 -18.63 -5.65
N ARG A 72 7.73 -17.30 -5.67
CA ARG A 72 7.79 -16.52 -6.92
C ARG A 72 9.22 -16.42 -7.44
N THR A 73 10.15 -16.05 -6.56
CA THR A 73 11.59 -16.07 -6.82
C THR A 73 12.34 -16.01 -5.49
N THR A 74 13.41 -16.79 -5.38
CA THR A 74 14.22 -16.85 -4.15
C THR A 74 15.10 -15.62 -3.96
N ASN A 75 15.35 -14.86 -5.03
CA ASN A 75 16.18 -13.66 -5.01
C ASN A 75 15.58 -12.57 -5.92
N PRO A 76 14.50 -11.90 -5.47
CA PRO A 76 13.85 -10.88 -6.28
C PRO A 76 14.81 -9.73 -6.59
N SER A 77 14.84 -9.28 -7.85
CA SER A 77 15.60 -8.10 -8.28
C SER A 77 14.95 -6.80 -7.80
N TYR A 78 13.65 -6.83 -7.54
CA TYR A 78 12.87 -5.78 -6.91
C TYR A 78 11.80 -6.40 -6.01
N LEU A 79 11.62 -5.88 -4.80
CA LEU A 79 10.63 -6.33 -3.84
C LEU A 79 9.84 -5.15 -3.28
N ALA A 80 8.53 -5.14 -3.52
CA ALA A 80 7.60 -4.23 -2.89
C ALA A 80 6.60 -4.96 -1.99
N ILE A 81 6.39 -4.44 -0.79
CA ILE A 81 5.44 -4.99 0.20
C ILE A 81 4.46 -3.89 0.59
N ILE A 82 3.18 -4.10 0.28
CA ILE A 82 2.13 -3.09 0.49
C ILE A 82 1.05 -3.71 1.36
N GLY A 83 0.65 -3.05 2.44
CA GLY A 83 -0.32 -3.60 3.38
C GLY A 83 -1.29 -2.56 3.90
N HIS A 84 -2.58 -2.93 3.99
CA HIS A 84 -3.62 -2.13 4.62
C HIS A 84 -4.02 -2.68 5.99
N SER A 85 -4.29 -1.81 6.98
CA SER A 85 -4.79 -2.22 8.30
C SER A 85 -3.85 -3.28 8.93
N TYR A 86 -4.37 -4.43 9.38
CA TYR A 86 -3.57 -5.57 9.86
C TYR A 86 -2.58 -6.10 8.81
N GLY A 87 -2.88 -5.94 7.52
CA GLY A 87 -1.96 -6.21 6.43
C GLY A 87 -0.74 -5.27 6.43
N GLY A 88 -0.88 -4.05 6.95
CA GLY A 88 0.24 -3.14 7.20
C GLY A 88 1.15 -3.63 8.32
N TRP A 89 0.57 -4.22 9.38
CA TRP A 89 1.36 -4.90 10.43
C TRP A 89 2.11 -6.12 9.88
N ALA A 90 1.43 -6.93 9.07
CA ALA A 90 2.06 -8.04 8.35
C ALA A 90 3.18 -7.57 7.41
N ALA A 91 2.96 -6.49 6.65
CA ALA A 91 3.98 -5.91 5.78
C ALA A 91 5.24 -5.54 6.57
N CYS A 92 5.08 -4.93 7.75
CA CYS A 92 6.19 -4.61 8.64
C CYS A 92 6.95 -5.87 9.08
N LYS A 93 6.24 -6.91 9.54
CA LYS A 93 6.87 -8.19 9.95
C LYS A 93 7.60 -8.88 8.80
N VAL A 94 6.97 -8.99 7.64
CA VAL A 94 7.53 -9.67 6.45
C VAL A 94 8.78 -8.92 5.95
N SER A 95 8.78 -7.59 5.96
CA SER A 95 9.92 -6.78 5.53
C SER A 95 11.23 -7.06 6.29
N LYS A 96 11.12 -7.57 7.53
CA LYS A 96 12.26 -7.91 8.39
C LYS A 96 12.83 -9.30 8.11
N ILE A 97 12.01 -10.25 7.66
CA ILE A 97 12.40 -11.66 7.49
C ILE A 97 12.71 -12.04 6.05
N THR A 98 12.37 -11.18 5.09
CA THR A 98 12.73 -11.36 3.68
C THR A 98 14.25 -11.36 3.48
N ASN A 99 14.71 -12.22 2.56
CA ASN A 99 16.15 -12.45 2.30
C ASN A 99 16.90 -11.21 1.78
N ARG A 100 16.18 -10.22 1.26
CA ARG A 100 16.70 -8.91 0.86
C ARG A 100 15.94 -7.79 1.54
N VAL A 101 16.53 -6.60 1.58
CA VAL A 101 15.80 -5.38 1.95
C VAL A 101 14.77 -5.10 0.84
N PRO A 102 13.47 -4.91 1.19
CA PRO A 102 12.47 -4.45 0.23
C PRO A 102 12.82 -3.05 -0.29
N ASP A 103 12.70 -2.86 -1.59
CA ASP A 103 12.90 -1.55 -2.24
C ASP A 103 11.79 -0.57 -1.82
N PHE A 104 10.55 -1.09 -1.69
CA PHE A 104 9.39 -0.30 -1.31
C PHE A 104 8.53 -0.99 -0.24
N VAL A 105 8.16 -0.24 0.80
CA VAL A 105 7.15 -0.64 1.80
C VAL A 105 6.06 0.43 1.87
N GLY A 106 4.84 0.06 1.44
CA GLY A 106 3.67 0.93 1.48
C GLY A 106 2.69 0.50 2.57
N LEU A 107 2.42 1.38 3.54
CA LEU A 107 1.50 1.12 4.64
C LEU A 107 0.27 2.01 4.49
N ILE A 108 -0.90 1.40 4.34
CA ILE A 108 -2.18 2.09 4.20
C ILE A 108 -2.97 1.90 5.49
N ASP A 109 -3.05 2.94 6.30
CA ASP A 109 -3.73 3.00 7.59
C ASP A 109 -3.45 1.76 8.47
N PRO A 110 -2.16 1.43 8.74
CA PRO A 110 -1.75 0.16 9.35
C PRO A 110 -2.26 0.02 10.79
N VAL A 111 -2.62 -1.18 11.23
CA VAL A 111 -3.08 -1.44 12.61
C VAL A 111 -2.22 -2.51 13.27
N PHE A 112 -1.64 -2.19 14.43
CA PHE A 112 -0.73 -3.07 15.17
C PHE A 112 -1.43 -3.77 16.34
N GLY A 113 -2.17 -4.83 16.01
CA GLY A 113 -2.94 -5.62 16.98
C GLY A 113 -4.12 -4.86 17.58
N PRO A 114 -4.82 -5.45 18.56
CA PRO A 114 -6.09 -4.95 19.07
C PRO A 114 -5.98 -3.61 19.80
N ASP A 115 -4.82 -3.32 20.37
CA ASP A 115 -4.54 -2.07 21.09
C ASP A 115 -3.92 -1.00 20.17
N ASN A 116 -3.73 -1.30 18.88
CA ASN A 116 -2.98 -0.51 17.91
C ASN A 116 -1.66 0.04 18.46
N ASN A 117 -0.85 -0.84 19.04
CA ASN A 117 0.41 -0.47 19.66
C ASN A 117 1.57 -1.09 18.91
N MET A 118 2.46 -0.25 18.41
CA MET A 118 3.62 -0.67 17.64
C MET A 118 4.77 -1.03 18.59
N GLY A 119 5.16 -2.30 18.61
CA GLY A 119 6.34 -2.77 19.31
C GLY A 119 7.62 -2.56 18.50
N SER A 120 8.78 -2.73 19.16
CA SER A 120 10.09 -2.70 18.48
C SER A 120 10.19 -3.72 17.34
N ASP A 121 9.47 -4.84 17.47
CA ASP A 121 9.47 -5.89 16.46
C ASP A 121 8.59 -5.59 15.25
N ASP A 122 7.85 -4.49 15.28
CA ASP A 122 6.92 -4.04 14.23
C ASP A 122 7.48 -2.90 13.40
N VAL A 123 8.70 -2.44 13.67
CA VAL A 123 9.39 -1.42 12.86
C VAL A 123 9.74 -2.01 11.48
N PRO A 124 9.20 -1.48 10.37
CA PRO A 124 9.48 -2.00 9.04
C PRO A 124 10.93 -1.74 8.63
N ARG A 125 11.44 -2.56 7.70
CA ARG A 125 12.72 -2.37 7.02
C ARG A 125 12.47 -2.22 5.53
N GLY A 126 13.05 -1.20 4.90
CA GLY A 126 12.96 -0.99 3.47
C GLY A 126 13.78 0.23 3.06
N ASP A 127 14.10 0.34 1.77
CA ASP A 127 14.85 1.49 1.24
C ASP A 127 13.95 2.74 1.17
N PHE A 128 12.67 2.55 0.84
CA PHE A 128 11.66 3.59 0.89
C PHE A 128 10.38 3.09 1.57
N ILE A 129 9.97 3.79 2.64
CA ILE A 129 8.82 3.41 3.46
C ILE A 129 7.86 4.60 3.54
N ILE A 130 6.61 4.42 3.12
CA ILE A 130 5.54 5.41 3.29
C ILE A 130 4.43 4.82 4.14
N ASN A 131 3.89 5.66 5.03
CA ASN A 131 2.67 5.39 5.78
C ASN A 131 1.60 6.44 5.42
N TRP A 132 0.53 6.04 4.75
CA TRP A 132 -0.67 6.86 4.59
C TRP A 132 -1.65 6.55 5.71
N TYR A 133 -2.12 7.56 6.43
CA TYR A 133 -3.04 7.36 7.56
C TYR A 133 -4.19 8.37 7.57
N GLN A 134 -5.29 8.03 8.23
CA GLN A 134 -6.42 8.95 8.47
C GLN A 134 -6.74 9.10 9.97
N ASN A 135 -7.35 10.23 10.31
CA ASN A 135 -7.75 10.56 11.70
C ASN A 135 -9.26 10.81 11.84
N ASN A 136 -10.02 10.47 10.80
CA ASN A 136 -11.41 10.86 10.66
C ASN A 136 -12.33 9.91 11.40
N SER A 137 -12.27 8.62 11.07
CA SER A 137 -13.19 7.60 11.56
C SER A 137 -12.78 6.19 11.12
N ILE A 138 -13.27 5.21 11.87
CA ILE A 138 -13.25 3.81 11.47
C ILE A 138 -14.10 3.62 10.20
N VAL A 139 -15.35 4.11 10.25
CA VAL A 139 -16.31 4.06 9.14
C VAL A 139 -16.76 5.46 8.78
N ASN A 140 -16.70 5.77 7.49
CA ASN A 140 -17.26 6.97 6.90
C ASN A 140 -18.79 6.88 6.99
N GLY A 141 -19.40 7.62 7.92
CA GLY A 141 -20.85 7.75 8.00
C GLY A 141 -21.42 8.49 6.78
N ASP A 142 -22.71 8.82 6.81
CA ASP A 142 -23.33 9.70 5.82
C ASP A 142 -22.56 11.04 5.74
N PRO A 143 -21.93 11.42 4.61
CA PRO A 143 -21.08 12.60 4.58
C PRO A 143 -21.85 13.92 4.70
N CYS A 144 -23.17 13.90 4.48
CA CYS A 144 -24.01 15.08 4.58
C CYS A 144 -24.39 15.42 6.03
N THR A 145 -24.64 14.41 6.85
CA THR A 145 -25.18 14.52 8.20
C THR A 145 -24.19 14.08 9.28
N GLY A 146 -23.19 13.29 8.91
CA GLY A 146 -22.27 12.60 9.82
C GLY A 146 -22.86 11.37 10.52
N ILE A 147 -24.12 11.02 10.23
CA ILE A 147 -24.81 9.90 10.87
C ILE A 147 -24.11 8.58 10.51
N GLY A 148 -23.89 7.72 11.51
CA GLY A 148 -23.20 6.45 11.32
C GLY A 148 -21.68 6.54 11.33
N LYS A 149 -21.10 7.74 11.46
CA LYS A 149 -19.65 7.92 11.60
C LYS A 149 -19.19 7.35 12.95
N ILE A 150 -18.18 6.49 12.92
CA ILE A 150 -17.57 5.93 14.13
C ILE A 150 -16.19 6.57 14.33
N PRO A 151 -16.00 7.46 15.33
CA PRO A 151 -14.74 8.15 15.52
C PRO A 151 -13.62 7.21 16.01
N CYS A 152 -12.38 7.54 15.65
CA CYS A 152 -11.20 6.81 16.13
C CYS A 152 -11.00 6.87 17.65
N SER A 153 -11.60 7.85 18.33
CA SER A 153 -11.52 8.00 19.80
C SER A 153 -12.44 7.07 20.58
N ASN A 154 -13.31 6.30 19.92
CA ASN A 154 -14.17 5.34 20.62
C ASN A 154 -13.34 4.19 21.20
N SER A 155 -13.76 3.65 22.35
CA SER A 155 -13.06 2.56 23.03
C SER A 155 -13.01 1.23 22.27
N GLY A 156 -13.73 1.11 21.14
CA GLY A 156 -13.57 0.04 20.14
C GLY A 156 -12.67 0.40 18.94
N GLY A 157 -12.07 1.60 18.95
CA GLY A 157 -11.29 2.19 17.85
C GLY A 157 -9.83 1.74 17.78
N GLY A 158 -9.33 1.05 18.81
CA GLY A 158 -8.00 0.42 18.78
C GLY A 158 -7.87 -0.64 17.69
N LEU A 159 -8.97 -1.27 17.27
CA LEU A 159 -8.93 -2.30 16.24
C LEU A 159 -8.93 -1.74 14.80
N ALA A 160 -9.22 -0.46 14.60
CA ALA A 160 -9.74 -0.03 13.31
C ALA A 160 -9.51 1.44 12.97
N CYS A 161 -8.45 2.05 13.49
CA CYS A 161 -7.89 3.30 12.95
C CYS A 161 -6.39 3.15 12.80
N GLY A 162 -5.84 3.60 11.68
CA GLY A 162 -4.43 3.41 11.39
C GLY A 162 -3.50 4.12 12.36
N TYR A 163 -2.34 3.52 12.53
CA TYR A 163 -1.23 4.02 13.32
C TYR A 163 -0.53 5.16 12.58
N GLN A 164 -0.46 6.32 13.21
CA GLN A 164 -0.10 7.57 12.54
C GLN A 164 1.42 7.76 12.36
N ASN A 165 2.22 7.21 13.28
CA ASN A 165 3.64 7.54 13.40
C ASN A 165 4.49 6.27 13.30
N VAL A 166 4.43 5.59 12.15
CA VAL A 166 5.28 4.43 11.91
C VAL A 166 6.73 4.89 11.86
N THR A 167 7.55 4.31 12.74
CA THR A 167 8.97 4.66 12.85
C THR A 167 9.71 4.27 11.56
N GLY A 168 10.52 5.19 11.03
CA GLY A 168 11.27 4.98 9.79
C GLY A 168 10.46 5.23 8.51
N ALA A 169 9.16 5.51 8.60
CA ALA A 169 8.31 5.84 7.46
C ALA A 169 8.19 7.34 7.22
N ASN A 170 7.95 7.73 5.97
CA ASN A 170 7.34 9.01 5.65
C ASN A 170 5.84 8.94 5.96
N ASN A 171 5.40 9.60 7.03
CA ASN A 171 4.03 9.55 7.50
C ASN A 171 3.20 10.69 6.85
N ILE A 172 2.19 10.33 6.07
CA ILE A 172 1.35 11.22 5.27
C ILE A 172 -0.11 11.08 5.73
N GLN A 173 -0.68 12.18 6.21
CA GLN A 173 -2.10 12.21 6.55
C GLN A 173 -2.95 12.38 5.28
N GLU A 174 -3.89 11.47 5.08
CA GLU A 174 -4.89 11.53 4.01
C GLU A 174 -6.25 11.82 4.64
N GLU A 175 -6.69 13.09 4.63
CA GLU A 175 -7.94 13.52 5.27
C GLU A 175 -9.18 13.28 4.38
N PHE A 176 -9.03 13.32 3.06
CA PHE A 176 -10.15 13.26 2.11
C PHE A 176 -9.92 12.17 1.08
N MET A 177 -10.99 11.43 0.75
CA MET A 177 -10.98 10.56 -0.40
C MET A 177 -10.72 11.41 -1.64
N LYS A 178 -9.78 10.98 -2.48
CA LYS A 178 -9.43 11.68 -3.72
C LYS A 178 -9.65 10.80 -4.94
N ASP A 179 -9.85 11.46 -6.07
CA ASP A 179 -9.76 10.79 -7.37
C ASP A 179 -8.29 10.59 -7.78
N TRP A 180 -8.09 9.92 -8.92
CA TRP A 180 -6.78 9.64 -9.49
C TRP A 180 -5.92 10.90 -9.73
N ASP A 181 -6.55 12.05 -9.98
CA ASP A 181 -5.85 13.31 -10.23
C ASP A 181 -5.53 14.07 -8.93
N GLY A 182 -5.98 13.56 -7.78
CA GLY A 182 -5.77 14.14 -6.46
C GLY A 182 -6.86 15.15 -6.06
N ASN A 183 -7.96 15.25 -6.82
CA ASN A 183 -9.07 16.11 -6.46
C ASN A 183 -9.88 15.45 -5.34
N ARG A 184 -10.24 16.25 -4.34
CA ARG A 184 -11.05 15.77 -3.21
C ARG A 184 -12.46 15.45 -3.67
N ASN A 185 -12.88 14.21 -3.49
CA ASN A 185 -14.23 13.75 -3.81
C ASN A 185 -15.27 14.53 -2.99
N ARG A 186 -16.44 14.75 -3.60
CA ARG A 186 -17.55 15.50 -3.01
C ARG A 186 -18.87 14.78 -3.25
N VAL A 187 -19.79 14.93 -2.30
CA VAL A 187 -21.18 14.52 -2.44
C VAL A 187 -22.11 15.74 -2.35
N SER A 188 -23.20 15.70 -3.10
CA SER A 188 -24.24 16.72 -3.05
C SER A 188 -25.10 16.54 -1.80
N CYS A 189 -25.20 17.58 -0.99
CA CYS A 189 -25.98 17.62 0.24
C CYS A 189 -26.98 18.78 0.23
N VAL A 190 -27.95 18.73 1.14
CA VAL A 190 -28.76 19.91 1.44
C VAL A 190 -27.83 21.03 1.92
N GLY A 191 -27.85 22.17 1.22
CA GLY A 191 -27.01 23.34 1.54
C GLY A 191 -25.64 23.37 0.86
N GLY A 192 -25.32 22.47 -0.07
CA GLY A 192 -24.11 22.54 -0.89
C GLY A 192 -23.39 21.20 -1.06
N HIS A 193 -22.17 21.23 -1.59
CA HIS A 193 -21.36 20.03 -1.73
C HIS A 193 -20.43 19.87 -0.52
N LYS A 194 -20.34 18.66 0.01
CA LYS A 194 -19.43 18.33 1.11
C LYS A 194 -18.35 17.38 0.63
N HIS A 195 -17.15 17.54 1.17
CA HIS A 195 -16.04 16.63 0.90
C HIS A 195 -16.26 15.28 1.59
N ILE A 196 -15.86 14.22 0.91
CA ILE A 196 -15.85 12.87 1.46
C ILE A 196 -14.54 12.70 2.24
N LEU A 197 -14.66 12.44 3.55
CA LEU A 197 -13.50 12.13 4.38
C LEU A 197 -12.99 10.73 4.05
N THR A 198 -11.70 10.47 4.19
CA THR A 198 -11.20 9.09 4.28
C THR A 198 -11.68 8.46 5.59
N SER A 199 -11.80 7.13 5.61
CA SER A 199 -11.99 6.33 6.82
C SER A 199 -11.13 5.07 6.74
N HIS A 200 -11.01 4.35 7.86
CA HIS A 200 -10.17 3.17 7.90
C HIS A 200 -10.58 2.09 6.88
N ILE A 201 -11.89 1.91 6.69
CA ILE A 201 -12.42 0.84 5.84
C ILE A 201 -12.42 1.17 4.33
N ASP A 202 -12.19 2.42 3.94
CA ASP A 202 -12.26 2.86 2.53
C ASP A 202 -10.99 3.56 2.04
N ILE A 203 -10.02 3.84 2.91
CA ILE A 203 -8.74 4.44 2.52
C ILE A 203 -7.90 3.52 1.60
N ASP A 204 -8.05 2.20 1.68
CA ASP A 204 -7.42 1.27 0.73
C ASP A 204 -8.10 1.25 -0.64
N ASP A 205 -9.23 1.95 -0.80
CA ASP A 205 -9.93 2.19 -2.06
C ASP A 205 -9.64 3.60 -2.64
N ASP A 206 -8.78 4.41 -2.00
CA ASP A 206 -8.45 5.74 -2.49
C ASP A 206 -7.56 5.70 -3.74
N ASP A 207 -8.11 6.16 -4.87
CA ASP A 207 -7.43 6.19 -6.17
C ASP A 207 -6.15 7.02 -6.16
N TRP A 208 -6.07 8.07 -5.33
CA TRP A 208 -4.87 8.89 -5.18
C TRP A 208 -3.74 8.13 -4.49
N ILE A 209 -4.06 7.33 -3.46
CA ILE A 209 -3.06 6.47 -2.80
C ILE A 209 -2.59 5.38 -3.79
N HIS A 210 -3.52 4.76 -4.52
CA HIS A 210 -3.18 3.76 -5.54
C HIS A 210 -2.28 4.35 -6.62
N ARG A 211 -2.56 5.57 -7.06
CA ARG A 211 -1.71 6.27 -8.03
C ARG A 211 -0.31 6.52 -7.48
N GLN A 212 -0.19 7.06 -6.26
CA GLN A 212 1.12 7.32 -5.65
C GLN A 212 1.98 6.05 -5.59
N ILE A 213 1.38 4.93 -5.17
CA ILE A 213 2.03 3.62 -5.16
C ILE A 213 2.45 3.21 -6.58
N ARG A 214 1.53 3.29 -7.55
CA ARG A 214 1.82 2.94 -8.94
C ARG A 214 2.94 3.79 -9.53
N ASP A 215 2.91 5.10 -9.33
CA ASP A 215 3.87 6.04 -9.89
C ASP A 215 5.27 5.78 -9.32
N HIS A 216 5.36 5.47 -8.02
CA HIS A 216 6.61 5.08 -7.38
C HIS A 216 7.18 3.78 -7.96
N LEU A 217 6.37 2.72 -8.00
CA LEU A 217 6.78 1.42 -8.55
C LEU A 217 7.19 1.53 -10.02
N TYR A 218 6.42 2.25 -10.84
CA TYR A 218 6.72 2.46 -12.24
C TYR A 218 8.06 3.20 -12.41
N TYR A 219 8.28 4.24 -11.61
CA TYR A 219 9.54 4.99 -11.64
C TYR A 219 10.74 4.10 -11.32
N ASP A 220 10.70 3.35 -10.22
CA ASP A 220 11.81 2.49 -9.82
C ASP A 220 12.10 1.40 -10.86
N LEU A 221 11.07 0.71 -11.31
CA LEU A 221 11.19 -0.37 -12.31
C LEU A 221 11.67 0.15 -13.67
N SER A 222 11.21 1.33 -14.11
CA SER A 222 11.67 1.93 -15.36
C SER A 222 13.17 2.25 -15.36
N ARG A 223 13.72 2.63 -14.20
CA ARG A 223 15.15 2.89 -14.02
C ARG A 223 15.97 1.61 -14.01
N MET A 224 15.44 0.51 -13.47
CA MET A 224 16.10 -0.80 -13.49
C MET A 224 16.23 -1.37 -14.92
N ILE A 225 15.23 -1.13 -15.78
CA ILE A 225 15.22 -1.58 -17.18
C ILE A 225 16.21 -0.80 -18.05
N SER A 226 16.71 0.35 -17.57
CA SER A 226 17.67 1.18 -18.29
C SER A 226 19.11 1.04 -17.73
N PRO A 227 19.84 -0.07 -17.98
CA PRO A 227 21.26 -0.13 -17.67
C PRO A 227 22.07 0.49 -18.81
N GLY A 228 22.55 1.74 -18.64
CA GLY A 228 23.80 2.19 -19.29
C GLY A 228 23.73 3.04 -20.58
N PRO A 229 24.92 3.44 -21.11
CA PRO A 229 25.22 4.74 -21.72
C PRO A 229 24.77 4.90 -23.19
N LEU A 230 23.78 4.15 -23.66
CA LEU A 230 23.26 4.33 -25.03
C LEU A 230 22.38 5.58 -25.17
N HIS A 231 21.80 6.07 -24.08
CA HIS A 231 21.04 7.33 -24.11
C HIS A 231 21.96 8.58 -24.12
N ARG A 232 23.23 8.44 -23.74
CA ARG A 232 24.21 9.54 -23.88
C ARG A 232 24.55 9.79 -25.36
N ARG A 233 24.61 8.75 -26.19
CA ARG A 233 24.86 8.90 -27.64
C ARG A 233 23.71 9.59 -28.38
N ILE A 234 22.46 9.37 -27.98
CA ILE A 234 21.34 10.04 -28.67
C ILE A 234 21.34 11.55 -28.39
N TYR A 235 21.77 11.97 -27.19
CA TYR A 235 21.88 13.40 -26.86
C TYR A 235 23.18 14.08 -27.33
N GLU A 236 24.30 13.35 -27.45
CA GLU A 236 25.55 13.90 -28.03
C GLU A 236 25.44 14.05 -29.57
N THR A 237 24.80 13.09 -30.27
CA THR A 237 24.62 13.18 -31.74
C THR A 237 23.64 14.30 -32.15
N LEU A 238 22.75 14.73 -31.25
CA LEU A 238 21.83 15.85 -31.47
C LEU A 238 22.44 17.23 -31.17
N ASN A 239 23.59 17.29 -30.49
CA ASN A 239 24.32 18.54 -30.23
C ASN A 239 25.50 18.75 -31.18
N ASP A 240 26.06 17.70 -31.79
CA ASP A 240 27.08 17.82 -32.84
C ASP A 240 26.52 18.09 -34.25
N SER A 241 25.19 18.20 -34.38
CA SER A 241 24.51 18.56 -35.64
C SER A 241 24.06 20.03 -35.70
N LYS A 242 24.64 20.88 -34.83
CA LYS A 242 24.51 22.34 -34.85
C LYS A 242 25.87 23.05 -34.94
N GLU A 243 26.70 22.65 -35.90
CA GLU A 243 27.71 23.53 -36.50
C GLU A 243 27.32 23.86 -37.95
#